data_AF-A0A317JQ90-F1
#
_entry.id   AF-A0A317JQ90-F1
#
_cell.length_a   1.000
_cell.length_b   1.000
_cell.length_c   1.000
_cell.angle_alpha   90.00
_cell.angle_beta   90.00
_cell.angle_gamma   90.00
#
_symmetry.space_group_name_H-M   'P 1'
#
loop_
_entity.id
_entity.type
_entity.pdbx_description
1 polymer ?
#
loop_
_entity_poly.entity_id
_entity_poly.type
_entity_poly.pdbx_seq_one_letter_code
_entity_poly.pdbx_strand_id
1 'polypeptide(L)'
;MKQGLAFSSPAQQVADLKSYWENPGRWNGIQRPYSAEDVVKLRPSLHVQQTHAQYVAEKLWKILSTEPYVDSLGAITGAQAVQMAKAG
;
A
#
# COMPACT_ATOMS: atom_id res chain seq x y z
N MET A 1 -34.16 -3.98 8.68
CA MET A 1 -33.12 -4.95 8.29
C MET A 1 -31.76 -4.36 8.62
N LYS A 2 -31.17 -4.71 9.77
CA LYS A 2 -29.85 -4.23 10.19
C LYS A 2 -28.80 -5.20 9.65
N GLN A 3 -28.20 -4.93 8.50
CA GLN A 3 -26.89 -5.51 8.21
C GLN A 3 -25.91 -4.83 9.15
N GLY A 4 -25.55 -5.50 10.24
CA GLY A 4 -24.52 -5.03 11.15
C GLY A 4 -23.21 -4.89 10.40
N LEU A 5 -22.42 -3.85 10.75
CA LEU A 5 -21.05 -3.70 10.30
C LEU A 5 -20.27 -4.99 10.63
N ALA A 6 -20.12 -5.88 9.64
CA ALA A 6 -19.32 -7.08 9.79
C ALA A 6 -17.85 -6.65 9.70
N PHE A 7 -17.24 -6.33 10.84
CA PHE A 7 -15.79 -6.26 10.94
C PHE A 7 -15.24 -7.65 10.60
N SER A 8 -14.30 -7.72 9.64
CA SER A 8 -13.69 -8.99 9.25
C SER A 8 -12.96 -9.59 10.46
N SER A 9 -13.18 -10.89 10.69
CA SER A 9 -12.53 -11.61 11.79
C SER A 9 -11.01 -11.60 11.60
N PRO A 10 -10.20 -11.68 12.69
CA PRO A 10 -8.75 -11.74 12.55
C PRO A 10 -8.29 -12.90 11.66
N ALA A 11 -8.95 -14.06 11.74
CA ALA A 11 -8.66 -15.21 10.89
C ALA A 11 -8.91 -14.90 9.40
N GLN A 12 -9.99 -14.18 9.07
CA GLN A 12 -10.26 -13.75 7.70
C GLN A 12 -9.20 -12.75 7.22
N GLN A 13 -8.82 -11.78 8.04
CA GLN A 13 -7.78 -10.79 7.69
C GLN A 13 -6.42 -11.43 7.40
N VAL A 14 -6.06 -12.49 8.14
CA VAL A 14 -4.85 -13.27 7.90
C VAL A 14 -4.93 -13.99 6.55
N ALA A 15 -6.04 -14.68 6.28
CA ALA A 15 -6.25 -15.37 5.01
C ALA A 15 -6.21 -14.42 3.81
N ASP A 16 -6.90 -13.28 3.91
CA ASP A 16 -6.91 -12.24 2.88
C ASP A 16 -5.50 -11.68 2.62
N LEU A 17 -4.73 -11.44 3.69
CA LEU A 17 -3.36 -10.92 3.59
C LEU A 17 -2.41 -11.94 2.95
N LYS A 18 -2.53 -13.23 3.30
CA LYS A 18 -1.74 -14.31 2.69
C LYS A 18 -2.03 -14.40 1.20
N SER A 19 -3.31 -14.49 0.82
CA SER A 19 -3.74 -14.52 -0.58
C SER A 19 -3.24 -13.29 -1.34
N TYR A 20 -3.33 -12.11 -0.73
CA TYR A 20 -2.82 -10.86 -1.33
C TYR A 20 -1.31 -10.89 -1.57
N TRP A 21 -0.52 -11.50 -0.68
CA TRP A 21 0.93 -11.63 -0.86
C TRP A 21 1.34 -12.71 -1.84
N GLU A 22 0.59 -13.82 -1.91
CA GLU A 22 0.83 -14.94 -2.82
C GLU A 22 0.45 -14.63 -4.27
N ASN A 23 -0.45 -13.68 -4.49
CA ASN A 23 -0.90 -13.30 -5.82
C ASN A 23 0.28 -12.75 -6.67
N PRO A 24 0.57 -13.35 -7.85
CA PRO A 24 1.64 -12.88 -8.71
C PRO A 24 1.37 -11.44 -9.17
N GLY A 25 2.25 -10.53 -8.75
CA GLY A 25 2.10 -9.11 -9.01
C GLY A 25 3.07 -8.29 -8.15
N ARG A 26 2.54 -7.36 -7.37
CA ARG A 26 3.31 -6.38 -6.56
C ARG A 26 4.36 -7.00 -5.64
N TRP A 27 4.10 -8.21 -5.14
CA TRP A 27 4.89 -8.87 -4.09
C TRP A 27 5.78 -10.01 -4.59
N ASN A 28 5.86 -10.22 -5.90
CA ASN A 28 6.71 -11.26 -6.47
C ASN A 28 8.18 -11.03 -6.09
N GLY A 29 8.84 -12.06 -5.55
CA GLY A 29 10.24 -11.99 -5.11
C GLY A 29 10.49 -11.27 -3.77
N ILE A 30 9.45 -10.80 -3.07
CA ILE A 30 9.60 -10.11 -1.78
C ILE A 30 9.58 -11.10 -0.62
N GLN A 31 10.71 -11.23 0.08
CA GLN A 31 10.83 -12.05 1.29
C GLN A 31 10.45 -11.24 2.55
N ARG A 32 9.69 -11.85 3.47
CA ARG A 32 9.28 -11.26 4.75
C ARG A 32 9.72 -12.18 5.88
N PRO A 33 10.53 -11.73 6.85
CA PRO A 33 10.95 -12.54 8.00
C PRO A 33 9.89 -12.59 9.12
N TYR A 34 8.61 -12.42 8.77
CA TYR A 34 7.48 -12.37 9.68
C TYR A 34 6.22 -12.91 8.99
N SER A 35 5.25 -13.37 9.78
CA SER A 35 4.01 -13.98 9.28
C SER A 35 2.89 -12.95 9.04
N ALA A 36 1.83 -13.37 8.33
CA ALA A 36 0.63 -12.54 8.16
C ALA A 36 -0.11 -12.36 9.50
N GLU A 37 -0.03 -13.36 10.38
CA GLU A 37 -0.55 -13.37 11.75
C GLU A 37 0.12 -12.28 12.59
N ASP A 38 1.45 -12.14 12.49
CA ASP A 38 2.20 -11.09 13.20
C ASP A 38 1.75 -9.69 12.76
N VAL A 39 1.49 -9.50 11.47
CA VAL A 39 0.98 -8.23 10.93
C VAL A 39 -0.43 -7.94 11.45
N VAL A 40 -1.35 -8.90 11.39
CA VAL A 40 -2.74 -8.71 11.83
C VAL A 40 -2.81 -8.49 13.35
N LYS A 41 -1.94 -9.13 14.14
CA LYS A 41 -1.84 -8.91 15.59
C LYS A 41 -1.49 -7.46 15.94
N LEU A 42 -0.69 -6.79 15.11
CA LEU A 42 -0.29 -5.40 15.32
C LEU A 42 -1.26 -4.39 14.68
N ARG A 43 -2.24 -4.84 13.90
CA ARG A 43 -3.23 -3.95 13.28
C ARG A 43 -4.19 -3.41 14.34
N PRO A 44 -4.54 -2.11 14.29
CA PRO A 44 -5.60 -1.58 15.12
C PRO A 44 -6.95 -2.20 14.73
N SER A 45 -7.83 -2.38 15.71
CA SER A 45 -9.18 -2.89 15.47
C SER A 45 -10.01 -1.97 14.56
N LEU A 46 -9.71 -0.67 14.57
CA LEU A 46 -10.28 0.31 13.65
C LEU A 46 -9.28 0.64 12.55
N HIS A 47 -9.62 0.29 11.31
CA HIS A 47 -8.76 0.56 10.16
C HIS A 47 -9.01 1.97 9.61
N VAL A 48 -8.01 2.85 9.72
CA VAL A 48 -8.04 4.18 9.09
C VAL A 48 -7.51 4.06 7.67
N GLN A 49 -8.35 4.40 6.68
CA GLN A 49 -7.93 4.39 5.28
C GLN A 49 -6.89 5.47 5.00
N GLN A 50 -5.77 5.08 4.39
CA GLN A 50 -4.67 5.97 4.01
C GLN A 50 -4.75 6.29 2.51
N THR A 51 -5.76 7.06 2.11
CA THR A 51 -6.12 7.29 0.70
C THR A 51 -4.95 7.77 -0.16
N HIS A 52 -4.23 8.79 0.31
CA HIS A 52 -3.07 9.33 -0.42
C HIS A 52 -1.94 8.32 -0.53
N ALA A 53 -1.61 7.63 0.56
CA ALA A 53 -0.53 6.65 0.56
C ALA A 53 -0.85 5.47 -0.38
N GLN A 54 -2.10 5.00 -0.39
CA GLN A 54 -2.54 3.95 -1.28
C GLN A 54 -2.46 4.39 -2.75
N TYR A 55 -3.11 5.50 -3.10
CA TYR A 55 -3.14 6.00 -4.47
C TYR A 55 -1.73 6.27 -5.03
N VAL A 56 -0.87 6.92 -4.23
CA VAL A 56 0.50 7.26 -4.66
C VAL A 56 1.38 6.02 -4.77
N ALA A 57 1.26 5.04 -3.87
CA ALA A 57 2.03 3.80 -3.95
C ALA A 57 1.66 2.98 -5.21
N GLU A 58 0.37 2.92 -5.55
CA GLU A 58 -0.11 2.27 -6.77
C GLU A 58 0.39 2.99 -8.03
N LYS A 59 0.29 4.33 -8.06
CA LYS A 59 0.81 5.15 -9.17
C LYS A 59 2.31 4.99 -9.33
N LEU A 60 3.07 5.05 -8.23
CA LEU A 60 4.52 4.90 -8.22
C LEU A 60 4.93 3.50 -8.71
N TRP A 61 4.28 2.45 -8.22
CA TRP A 61 4.56 1.10 -8.67
C TRP A 61 4.33 0.94 -10.17
N LYS A 62 3.23 1.51 -10.69
CA LYS A 62 2.94 1.50 -12.12
C LYS A 62 4.08 2.12 -12.93
N ILE A 63 4.49 3.36 -12.61
CA ILE A 63 5.56 4.04 -13.38
C ILE A 63 6.90 3.31 -13.26
N LEU A 64 7.24 2.76 -12.09
CA LEU A 64 8.47 1.98 -11.91
C LEU A 64 8.48 0.67 -12.70
N SER A 65 7.30 0.14 -13.04
CA SER A 65 7.15 -1.11 -13.78
C SER A 65 7.04 -0.90 -15.30
N THR A 66 6.69 0.31 -15.75
CA THR A 66 6.42 0.59 -17.17
C THR A 66 7.46 1.50 -17.83
N GLU A 67 8.03 2.44 -17.08
CA GLU A 67 9.00 3.40 -17.61
C GLU A 67 10.42 2.82 -17.55
N PRO A 68 11.31 3.17 -18.50
CA PRO A 68 12.70 2.71 -18.48
C PRO A 68 13.49 3.24 -17.27
N TYR A 69 13.16 4.46 -16.81
CA TYR A 69 13.67 5.06 -15.58
C TYR A 69 12.71 6.16 -15.11
N VAL A 70 12.84 6.56 -13.84
CA VAL A 70 12.09 7.68 -13.24
C VAL A 70 13.08 8.61 -12.57
N ASP A 71 13.20 9.83 -13.07
CA ASP A 71 14.03 10.88 -12.47
C ASP A 71 13.30 11.59 -11.30
N SER A 72 14.09 12.15 -10.39
CA SER A 72 13.54 12.84 -9.21
C SER A 72 14.49 13.90 -8.69
N LEU A 73 13.92 14.93 -8.08
CA LEU A 73 14.65 15.98 -7.36
C LEU A 73 14.17 16.01 -5.90
N GLY A 74 15.09 16.18 -4.96
CA GLY A 74 14.76 16.29 -3.54
C GLY A 74 14.01 17.60 -3.24
N ALA A 75 12.82 17.50 -2.67
CA ALA A 75 12.04 18.64 -2.18
C ALA A 75 12.05 18.66 -0.64
N ILE A 76 12.40 19.80 -0.05
CA ILE A 76 12.35 20.03 1.41
C ILE A 76 11.14 20.87 1.83
N THR A 77 10.40 21.42 0.86
CA THR A 77 9.15 22.16 1.08
C THR A 77 8.08 21.73 0.08
N GLY A 78 6.80 21.94 0.45
CA GLY A 78 5.68 21.67 -0.46
C GLY A 78 5.67 22.57 -1.70
N ALA A 79 6.13 23.83 -1.57
CA ALA A 79 6.21 24.74 -2.70
C ALA A 79 7.19 24.24 -3.78
N GLN A 80 8.34 23.70 -3.38
CA GLN A 80 9.29 23.06 -4.29
C GLN A 80 8.66 21.87 -5.02
N ALA A 81 7.98 20.97 -4.28
CA ALA A 81 7.31 19.82 -4.88
C ALA A 81 6.26 20.23 -5.93
N VAL A 82 5.49 21.29 -5.66
CA VAL A 82 4.52 21.82 -6.61
C VAL A 82 5.20 22.37 -7.87
N GLN A 83 6.34 23.05 -7.75
CA GLN A 83 7.07 23.54 -8.92
C GLN A 83 7.67 22.41 -9.75
N MET A 84 8.20 21.36 -9.10
CA MET A 84 8.70 20.17 -9.78
C MET A 84 7.59 19.49 -10.58
N ALA A 85 6.43 19.22 -9.97
CA ALA A 85 5.30 18.58 -10.64
C ALA A 85 4.69 19.41 -11.79
N LYS A 86 4.95 20.73 -11.81
CA LYS A 86 4.56 21.61 -12.93
C LYS A 86 5.58 21.59 -14.06
N ALA A 87 6.84 21.31 -13.76
CA ALA A 87 7.92 21.29 -14.73
C ALA A 87 7.95 19.99 -15.56
N GLY A 88 7.35 18.91 -15.05
CA GLY A 88 7.27 17.59 -15.67
C GLY A 88 7.07 16.51 -14.63
#